data_AF-A0A6L6UA40-F1
#
_entry.id   AF-A0A6L6UA40-F1
#
_cell.length_a   1.000
_cell.length_b   1.000
_cell.length_c   1.000
_cell.angle_alpha   90.00
_cell.angle_beta   90.00
_cell.angle_gamma   90.00
#
_symmetry.space_group_name_H-M   'P 1'
#
loop_
_entity.id
_entity.type
_entity.pdbx_description
1 polymer ?
#
loop_
_entity_poly.entity_id
_entity_poly.type
_entity_poly.pdbx_seq_one_letter_code
_entity_poly.pdbx_strand_id
1 'polypeptide(L)'
;MKYLNIDNWINKNETFWKALEIHCMVECCGIDAFAFDKETILSKTLQHDVLDIKNNIEAIIKEINISKFDKISSGFFNLYEDKEVFGKRMTEILLLLE
;
A
#
# COMPACT_ATOMS: atom_id res chain seq x y z
N MET A 1 8.23 17.31 11.58
CA MET A 1 8.17 15.86 11.89
C MET A 1 8.85 15.13 10.74
N LYS A 2 9.75 14.17 10.98
CA LYS A 2 10.43 13.45 9.88
C LYS A 2 9.74 12.10 9.66
N TYR A 3 9.31 11.84 8.43
CA TYR A 3 8.59 10.63 8.01
C TYR A 3 9.14 10.19 6.65
N LEU A 4 8.95 8.91 6.31
CA LEU A 4 9.17 8.43 4.95
C LEU A 4 7.89 8.66 4.15
N ASN A 5 7.97 9.46 3.08
CA ASN A 5 6.89 9.52 2.09
C ASN A 5 7.05 8.35 1.11
N ILE A 6 6.02 7.51 0.95
CA ILE A 6 6.04 6.33 0.09
C ILE A 6 5.31 6.52 -1.26
N ASP A 7 4.76 7.71 -1.55
CA ASP A 7 3.95 7.98 -2.75
C ASP A 7 4.72 7.66 -4.05
N ASN A 8 6.04 7.84 -4.08
CA ASN A 8 6.88 7.48 -5.22
C ASN A 8 6.82 6.00 -5.60
N TRP A 9 6.54 5.11 -4.64
CA TRP A 9 6.37 3.68 -4.89
C TRP A 9 4.90 3.34 -5.13
N ILE A 10 3.98 3.94 -4.38
CA ILE A 10 2.54 3.71 -4.56
C ILE A 10 2.10 4.08 -5.97
N ASN A 11 2.56 5.22 -6.48
CA ASN A 11 2.17 5.72 -7.81
C ASN A 11 2.61 4.80 -8.96
N LYS A 12 3.56 3.88 -8.77
CA LYS A 12 3.96 2.92 -9.82
C LYS A 12 2.86 1.91 -10.14
N ASN A 13 2.03 1.58 -9.15
CA ASN A 13 0.87 0.70 -9.33
C ASN A 13 -0.43 1.41 -8.93
N GLU A 14 -0.53 2.71 -9.22
CA GLU A 14 -1.68 3.54 -8.84
C GLU A 14 -3.01 2.90 -9.27
N THR A 15 -3.09 2.33 -10.48
CA THR A 15 -4.30 1.68 -10.99
C THR A 15 -4.73 0.48 -10.16
N PHE A 16 -3.76 -0.31 -9.66
CA PHE A 16 -4.03 -1.44 -8.78
C PHE A 16 -4.57 -0.94 -7.43
N TRP A 17 -3.89 0.04 -6.82
CA TRP A 17 -4.31 0.58 -5.54
C TRP A 17 -5.70 1.23 -5.62
N LYS A 18 -5.99 2.00 -6.68
CA LYS A 18 -7.33 2.55 -6.92
C LYS A 18 -8.39 1.49 -7.16
N ALA A 19 -8.03 0.35 -7.74
CA ALA A 19 -8.97 -0.75 -7.93
C ALA A 19 -9.43 -1.38 -6.60
N LEU A 20 -8.67 -1.18 -5.52
CA LEU A 20 -9.01 -1.58 -4.16
C LEU A 20 -9.82 -0.51 -3.40
N GLU A 21 -9.96 0.70 -3.93
CA GLU A 21 -10.77 1.76 -3.34
C GLU A 21 -12.25 1.34 -3.34
N ILE A 22 -12.88 1.38 -2.17
CA ILE A 22 -14.32 1.14 -2.02
C ILE A 22 -15.09 2.45 -2.18
N HIS A 23 -16.43 2.40 -2.13
CA HIS A 23 -17.28 3.59 -2.31
C HIS A 23 -17.16 4.67 -1.20
N CYS A 24 -16.14 4.66 -0.34
CA CYS A 24 -15.82 5.77 0.56
C CYS A 24 -14.80 6.72 -0.08
N MET A 25 -14.93 8.02 0.16
CA MET A 25 -13.93 9.01 -0.25
C MET A 25 -12.64 8.84 0.57
N VAL A 26 -11.51 8.59 -0.10
CA VAL A 26 -10.17 8.49 0.52
C VAL A 26 -9.80 9.75 1.31
N GLU A 27 -10.26 10.91 0.87
CA GLU A 27 -10.08 12.18 1.59
C GLU A 27 -10.69 12.17 3.00
N CYS A 28 -11.71 11.34 3.23
CA CYS A 28 -12.43 11.23 4.51
C CYS A 28 -12.04 9.97 5.29
N CYS A 29 -11.92 8.82 4.62
CA CYS A 29 -11.67 7.52 5.23
C CYS A 29 -10.17 7.12 5.23
N GLY A 30 -9.32 7.85 4.51
CA GLY A 30 -7.90 7.52 4.39
C GLY A 30 -7.67 6.11 3.85
N ILE A 31 -6.70 5.41 4.43
CA ILE A 31 -6.36 4.04 4.07
C ILE A 31 -7.52 3.05 4.30
N ASP A 32 -8.47 3.40 5.17
CA ASP A 32 -9.65 2.57 5.44
C ASP A 32 -10.69 2.64 4.30
N ALA A 33 -10.48 3.54 3.32
CA ALA A 33 -11.23 3.55 2.07
C ALA A 33 -10.80 2.44 1.09
N PHE A 34 -9.84 1.59 1.47
CA PHE A 34 -9.31 0.52 0.62
C PHE A 34 -9.66 -0.85 1.20
N ALA A 35 -10.15 -1.75 0.35
CA ALA A 35 -10.44 -3.12 0.71
C ALA A 35 -9.18 -4.00 0.56
N PHE A 36 -8.46 -4.17 1.67
CA PHE A 36 -7.30 -5.07 1.76
C PHE A 36 -7.65 -6.49 2.21
N ASP A 37 -8.90 -6.92 2.03
CA ASP A 37 -9.27 -8.31 2.23
C ASP A 37 -8.74 -9.20 1.08
N LYS A 38 -8.58 -10.49 1.39
CA LYS A 38 -8.02 -11.47 0.45
C LYS A 38 -8.83 -11.58 -0.86
N GLU A 39 -10.16 -11.55 -0.79
CA GLU A 39 -11.00 -11.76 -1.96
C GLU A 39 -10.88 -10.56 -2.92
N THR A 40 -10.91 -9.34 -2.37
CA THR A 40 -10.73 -8.13 -3.17
C THR A 40 -9.33 -8.07 -3.77
N ILE A 41 -8.27 -8.27 -2.98
CA ILE A 41 -6.89 -8.25 -3.48
C ILE A 41 -6.71 -9.24 -4.63
N LEU A 42 -7.09 -10.50 -4.46
CA LEU A 42 -6.93 -11.52 -5.50
C LEU A 42 -7.74 -11.17 -6.75
N SER A 43 -9.01 -10.76 -6.60
CA SER A 43 -9.87 -10.44 -7.75
C SER A 43 -9.39 -9.23 -8.56
N LYS A 44 -8.85 -8.20 -7.91
CA LYS A 44 -8.33 -7.00 -8.59
C LYS A 44 -6.96 -7.24 -9.21
N THR A 45 -6.13 -8.10 -8.60
CA THR A 45 -4.82 -8.44 -9.15
C THR A 45 -4.93 -9.16 -10.50
N LEU A 46 -6.02 -9.92 -10.77
CA LEU A 46 -6.26 -10.58 -12.06
C LEU A 46 -6.28 -9.62 -13.27
N GLN A 47 -6.50 -8.33 -13.04
CA GLN A 47 -6.54 -7.30 -14.10
C GLN A 47 -5.19 -6.56 -14.26
N HIS A 48 -4.17 -6.98 -13.52
CA HIS A 48 -2.89 -6.29 -13.42
C HIS A 48 -1.73 -7.29 -13.56
N ASP A 49 -0.52 -6.77 -13.76
CA ASP A 49 0.69 -7.59 -13.72
C ASP A 49 1.03 -7.93 -12.26
N VAL A 50 0.72 -9.17 -11.86
CA VAL A 50 0.96 -9.69 -10.51
C VAL A 50 2.45 -9.57 -10.13
N LEU A 51 3.36 -9.87 -11.08
CA LEU A 51 4.79 -9.86 -10.80
C LEU A 51 5.28 -8.44 -10.56
N ASP A 52 4.81 -7.48 -11.35
CA ASP A 52 5.10 -6.06 -11.16
C ASP A 52 4.60 -5.54 -9.81
N ILE A 53 3.36 -5.88 -9.42
CA ILE A 53 2.79 -5.53 -8.11
C ILE A 53 3.64 -6.10 -6.97
N LYS A 54 3.99 -7.39 -7.04
CA LYS A 54 4.82 -8.05 -6.01
C LYS A 54 6.17 -7.36 -5.87
N ASN A 55 6.87 -7.13 -6.98
CA ASN A 55 8.17 -6.46 -6.98
C ASN A 55 8.08 -5.06 -6.38
N ASN A 56 7.00 -4.32 -6.64
CA ASN A 56 6.81 -2.99 -6.07
C ASN A 56 6.50 -3.04 -4.57
N ILE A 57 5.68 -3.99 -4.11
CA ILE A 57 5.40 -4.18 -2.67
C ILE A 57 6.69 -4.57 -1.93
N GLU A 58 7.51 -5.46 -2.49
CA GLU A 58 8.83 -5.80 -1.93
C GLU A 58 9.74 -4.58 -1.84
N ALA A 59 9.73 -3.71 -2.86
CA ALA A 59 10.47 -2.46 -2.84
C ALA A 59 9.99 -1.52 -1.73
N ILE A 60 8.67 -1.39 -1.53
CA ILE A 60 8.08 -0.61 -0.44
C ILE A 60 8.55 -1.14 0.92
N ILE A 61 8.44 -2.46 1.15
CA ILE A 61 8.86 -3.11 2.40
C ILE A 61 10.35 -2.87 2.66
N LYS A 62 11.20 -3.02 1.63
CA LYS A 62 12.63 -2.75 1.74
C LYS A 62 12.91 -1.32 2.20
N GLU A 63 12.24 -0.34 1.59
CA GLU A 63 12.42 1.09 1.90
C GLU A 63 11.95 1.45 3.30
N ILE A 64 10.85 0.86 3.75
CA ILE A 64 10.38 0.96 5.14
C ILE A 64 11.44 0.43 6.11
N ASN A 65 12.04 -0.73 5.82
CA ASN A 65 13.01 -1.37 6.69
C ASN A 65 14.33 -0.59 6.80
N ILE A 66 14.82 0.00 5.70
CA ILE A 66 16.05 0.80 5.72
C ILE A 66 15.84 2.24 6.20
N SER A 67 14.60 2.70 6.25
CA SER A 67 14.27 4.05 6.70
C SER A 67 14.54 4.22 8.20
N LYS A 68 15.26 5.30 8.51
CA LYS A 68 15.51 5.76 9.89
C LYS A 68 14.31 6.46 10.53
N PHE A 69 13.20 6.63 9.81
CA PHE A 69 12.00 7.28 10.32
C PHE A 69 11.02 6.26 10.87
N ASP A 70 10.42 6.55 12.02
CA ASP A 70 9.45 5.64 12.65
C ASP A 70 8.03 5.79 12.06
N LYS A 71 7.82 6.82 11.24
CA LYS A 71 6.52 7.15 10.65
C LYS A 71 6.57 7.11 9.12
N ILE A 72 5.47 6.65 8.53
CA ILE A 72 5.21 6.66 7.09
C ILE A 72 4.12 7.68 6.79
N SER A 73 4.21 8.33 5.63
CA SER A 73 3.11 9.11 5.07
C SER A 73 2.81 8.70 3.64
N SER A 74 1.54 8.80 3.25
CA SER A 74 1.14 8.75 1.85
C SER A 74 0.02 9.73 1.62
N GLY A 75 0.17 10.60 0.62
CA GLY A 75 -0.93 11.43 0.13
C GLY A 75 -1.98 10.59 -0.59
N PHE A 76 -1.56 9.56 -1.32
CA PHE A 76 -2.46 8.65 -2.03
C PHE A 76 -3.42 7.93 -1.08
N PHE A 77 -2.90 7.38 0.03
CA PHE A 77 -3.74 6.73 1.05
C PHE A 77 -4.31 7.71 2.08
N ASN A 78 -4.00 9.01 1.99
CA ASN A 78 -4.29 10.00 3.04
C ASN A 78 -3.96 9.45 4.45
N LEU A 79 -2.69 9.06 4.61
CA LEU A 79 -2.19 8.26 5.72
C LEU A 79 -0.99 8.92 6.40
N TYR A 80 -0.97 8.83 7.73
CA TYR A 80 0.20 9.07 8.58
C TYR A 80 0.22 8.08 9.75
N GLU A 81 1.10 7.08 9.73
CA GLU A 81 1.10 6.00 10.75
C GLU A 81 2.50 5.47 11.09
N ASP A 82 2.57 4.54 12.05
CA ASP A 82 3.80 3.82 12.41
C ASP A 82 4.28 2.92 11.27
N LYS A 83 5.60 2.97 10.99
CA LYS A 83 6.19 2.18 9.92
C LYS A 83 6.02 0.68 10.08
N GLU A 84 5.99 0.20 11.32
CA GLU A 84 5.79 -1.21 11.64
C GLU A 84 4.36 -1.65 11.30
N VAL A 85 3.38 -0.77 11.53
CA VAL A 85 1.97 -1.06 11.22
C VAL A 85 1.76 -1.11 9.71
N PHE A 86 2.23 -0.09 8.98
CA PHE A 86 2.14 -0.08 7.52
C PHE A 86 2.95 -1.22 6.89
N GLY A 87 4.17 -1.47 7.37
CA GLY A 87 5.04 -2.54 6.89
C GLY A 87 4.43 -3.92 7.07
N LYS A 88 3.77 -4.17 8.23
CA LYS A 88 3.02 -5.40 8.46
C LYS A 88 1.89 -5.55 7.43
N ARG A 89 1.12 -4.49 7.18
CA ARG A 89 0.04 -4.51 6.17
C ARG A 89 0.59 -4.83 4.77
N MET A 90 1.71 -4.23 4.36
CA MET A 90 2.33 -4.54 3.07
C MET A 90 2.82 -5.99 2.98
N THR A 91 3.36 -6.52 4.08
CA THR A 91 3.79 -7.93 4.16
C THR A 91 2.61 -8.88 4.04
N GLU A 92 1.50 -8.58 4.71
CA GLU A 92 0.26 -9.36 4.60
C GLU A 92 -0.27 -9.36 3.16
N ILE A 93 -0.28 -8.22 2.47
CA ILE A 93 -0.67 -8.14 1.06
C ILE A 93 0.27 -8.98 0.18
N LEU A 94 1.59 -8.90 0.39
CA LEU A 94 2.56 -9.66 -0.40
C LEU A 94 2.33 -11.18 -0.30
N LEU A 95 2.04 -11.68 0.91
CA LEU A 95 1.74 -13.10 1.15
C LEU A 95 0.45 -13.57 0.45
N LEU A 96 -0.48 -12.67 0.17
CA LEU A 96 -1.69 -13.00 -0.60
C LEU A 96 -1.42 -13.14 -2.09
N LEU A 97 -0.28 -12.65 -2.58
CA LEU A 97 0.12 -12.67 -3.99
C LEU A 97 1.09 -13.82 -4.32
N GLU A 98 1.48 -14.64 -3.33
CA GLU A 98 2.23 -15.90 -3.51
C GLU A 98 1.36 -17.03 -4.04
#